data_AF-A0A956DJ78-F1
#
_entry.id   AF-A0A956DJ78-F1
#
_cell.length_a   1.000
_cell.length_b   1.000
_cell.length_c   1.000
_cell.angle_alpha   90.00
_cell.angle_beta   90.00
_cell.angle_gamma   90.00
#
_symmetry.space_group_name_H-M   'P 1'
#
loop_
_entity.id
_entity.type
_entity.pdbx_description
1 polymer ?
#
loop_
_entity_poly.entity_id
_entity_poly.type
_entity_poly.pdbx_seq_one_letter_code
_entity_poly.pdbx_strand_id
1 'polypeptide(L)'
;MAFAYLAVAGLAVTGCNKISEEECNKLRGAAFEIINVQGDGNVPHTCNDDSDCIGTEWPGCLKPVNRKNFDKIAELEKKFKEGECAEEPPTCPDPPDVYCKQGLCVLRHRPGEAGKPAETSP
;
A
#
# COMPACT_ATOMS: atom_id res chain seq x y z
N MET A 1 2.74 -56.10 -33.07
CA MET A 1 3.11 -55.60 -31.73
C MET A 1 2.66 -54.14 -31.70
N ALA A 2 1.43 -53.86 -31.29
CA ALA A 2 1.02 -53.58 -29.90
C ALA A 2 1.59 -52.24 -29.36
N PHE A 3 0.68 -51.25 -29.34
CA PHE A 3 0.51 -50.06 -28.50
C PHE A 3 1.71 -49.51 -27.71
N ALA A 4 1.94 -48.20 -27.80
CA ALA A 4 1.65 -47.29 -26.70
C ALA A 4 1.91 -45.81 -27.10
N TYR A 5 0.84 -45.03 -27.10
CA TYR A 5 0.88 -43.59 -26.89
C TYR A 5 1.56 -43.29 -25.55
N LEU A 6 2.43 -42.27 -25.49
CA LEU A 6 2.64 -41.50 -24.27
C LEU A 6 3.15 -40.11 -24.67
N ALA A 7 2.17 -39.26 -24.99
CA ALA A 7 2.32 -37.83 -24.92
C ALA A 7 2.72 -37.47 -23.50
N VAL A 8 3.97 -37.03 -23.29
CA VAL A 8 4.37 -36.36 -22.06
C VAL A 8 3.93 -34.90 -22.21
N ALA A 9 2.62 -34.69 -22.13
CA ALA A 9 2.03 -33.44 -21.73
C ALA A 9 2.32 -33.29 -20.22
N GLY A 10 3.41 -32.62 -19.90
CA GLY A 10 3.90 -32.42 -18.55
C GLY A 10 4.44 -31.01 -18.36
N LEU A 11 3.70 -30.00 -18.84
CA LEU A 11 3.82 -28.63 -18.34
C LEU A 11 3.23 -28.63 -16.92
N ALA A 12 4.06 -29.09 -15.99
CA ALA A 12 3.80 -29.00 -14.57
C ALA A 12 3.81 -27.52 -14.16
N VAL A 13 2.86 -27.20 -13.28
CA VAL A 13 2.68 -25.95 -12.52
C VAL A 13 2.01 -24.80 -13.28
N THR A 14 0.72 -25.00 -13.53
CA THR A 14 -0.30 -23.99 -13.25
C THR A 14 -0.07 -23.37 -11.86
N GLY A 15 0.28 -22.09 -11.79
CA GLY A 15 0.49 -21.41 -10.52
C GLY A 15 0.72 -19.90 -10.54
N CYS A 16 0.77 -19.23 -11.70
CA CYS A 16 0.62 -17.78 -11.78
C CYS A 16 -0.85 -17.42 -11.48
N ASN A 17 -1.22 -17.36 -10.19
CA ASN A 17 -2.48 -16.74 -9.76
C ASN A 17 -2.33 -15.22 -9.85
N LYS A 18 -2.14 -14.70 -11.07
CA LYS A 18 -2.29 -13.28 -11.34
C LYS A 18 -3.73 -12.93 -11.07
N ILE A 19 -3.97 -12.14 -10.03
CA ILE A 19 -5.32 -11.69 -9.70
C ILE A 19 -5.78 -10.70 -10.77
N SER A 20 -7.09 -10.53 -10.91
CA SER A 20 -7.64 -9.61 -11.91
C SER A 20 -7.27 -8.15 -11.59
N GLU A 21 -7.23 -7.28 -12.61
CA GLU A 21 -7.04 -5.84 -12.41
C GLU A 21 -8.10 -5.25 -11.46
N GLU A 22 -9.33 -5.77 -11.50
CA GLU A 22 -10.38 -5.40 -10.57
C GLU A 22 -10.02 -5.74 -9.12
N GLU A 23 -9.41 -6.90 -8.86
CA GLU A 23 -8.94 -7.29 -7.53
C GLU A 23 -7.75 -6.44 -7.08
N CYS A 24 -6.81 -6.13 -7.98
CA CYS A 24 -5.73 -5.17 -7.70
C CYS A 24 -6.30 -3.80 -7.28
N ASN A 25 -7.30 -3.31 -8.00
CA ASN A 25 -7.99 -2.06 -7.70
C ASN A 25 -8.75 -2.12 -6.38
N LYS A 26 -9.34 -3.27 -6.02
CA LYS A 26 -9.98 -3.48 -4.72
C LYS A 26 -8.98 -3.44 -3.57
N LEU A 27 -7.82 -4.08 -3.71
CA LEU A 27 -6.76 -4.04 -2.70
C LEU A 27 -6.25 -2.60 -2.49
N ARG A 28 -6.01 -1.88 -3.59
CA ARG A 28 -5.62 -0.46 -3.57
C ARG A 28 -6.69 0.43 -2.94
N GLY A 29 -7.96 0.20 -3.30
CA GLY A 29 -9.11 0.90 -2.73
C GLY A 29 -9.23 0.67 -1.23
N ALA A 30 -9.11 -0.58 -0.78
CA ALA A 30 -9.14 -0.92 0.64
C ALA A 30 -8.00 -0.24 1.43
N ALA A 31 -6.80 -0.16 0.85
CA ALA A 31 -5.68 0.54 1.47
C ALA A 31 -5.91 2.05 1.53
N PHE A 32 -6.39 2.64 0.42
CA PHE A 32 -6.76 4.04 0.34
C PHE A 32 -7.86 4.38 1.36
N GLU A 33 -8.82 3.49 1.54
CA GLU A 33 -9.81 3.61 2.60
C GLU A 33 -9.13 3.59 3.96
N ILE A 34 -8.30 2.61 4.33
CA ILE A 34 -7.64 2.63 5.66
C ILE A 34 -6.79 3.90 5.89
N ILE A 35 -6.16 4.42 4.84
CA ILE A 35 -5.31 5.61 4.90
C ILE A 35 -6.14 6.89 5.11
N ASN A 36 -7.22 7.06 4.34
CA ASN A 36 -8.02 8.30 4.32
C ASN A 36 -9.26 8.23 5.22
N VAL A 37 -9.80 7.03 5.41
CA VAL A 37 -10.81 6.70 6.41
C VAL A 37 -10.08 6.71 7.74
N GLN A 38 -10.32 7.81 8.43
CA GLN A 38 -10.53 7.82 9.86
C GLN A 38 -11.43 6.62 10.27
N GLY A 39 -10.87 5.42 10.47
CA GLY A 39 -11.58 4.13 10.54
C GLY A 39 -12.87 4.09 11.37
N ASP A 40 -13.78 3.16 11.02
CA ASP A 40 -15.05 2.79 11.69
C ASP A 40 -15.59 3.86 12.67
N GLY A 41 -16.25 4.88 12.10
CA GLY A 41 -16.79 6.01 12.86
C GLY A 41 -16.01 7.32 12.79
N ASN A 42 -15.25 7.59 11.72
CA ASN A 42 -14.49 8.84 11.53
C ASN A 42 -13.49 9.13 12.67
N VAL A 43 -12.66 8.15 13.04
CA VAL A 43 -11.56 8.37 14.00
C VAL A 43 -10.21 8.51 13.26
N PRO A 44 -9.62 9.72 13.18
CA PRO A 44 -8.30 9.92 12.56
C PRO A 44 -7.23 9.03 13.20
N HIS A 45 -6.10 8.80 12.54
CA HIS A 45 -5.03 7.92 13.04
C HIS A 45 -4.51 8.42 14.39
N THR A 46 -5.13 7.96 15.47
CA THR A 46 -4.85 8.44 16.82
C THR A 46 -3.55 7.85 17.34
N CYS A 47 -2.90 8.59 18.23
CA CYS A 47 -1.65 8.23 18.90
C CYS A 47 -1.64 8.78 20.32
N ASN A 48 -0.88 8.14 21.19
CA ASN A 48 -0.53 8.66 22.51
C ASN A 48 0.84 9.36 22.47
N ASP A 49 1.78 8.77 21.73
CA ASP A 49 3.13 9.30 21.54
C ASP A 49 3.68 8.98 20.13
N ASP A 50 4.88 9.49 19.84
CA ASP A 50 5.51 9.37 18.51
C ASP A 50 5.74 7.92 18.07
N SER A 51 5.83 6.95 19.00
CA SER A 51 6.08 5.54 18.67
C SER A 51 4.87 4.80 18.09
N ASP A 52 3.68 5.36 18.30
CA ASP A 52 2.41 4.88 17.72
C ASP A 52 2.29 5.22 16.23
N CYS A 53 3.05 6.21 15.76
CA CYS A 53 2.93 6.77 14.42
C CYS A 53 3.98 6.22 13.46
N ILE A 54 3.52 5.79 12.29
CA ILE A 54 4.34 5.16 11.26
C ILE A 54 3.95 5.73 9.90
N GLY A 55 4.91 5.83 9.00
CA GLY A 55 4.67 6.18 7.61
C GLY A 55 4.37 4.95 6.77
N THR A 56 3.33 5.00 5.94
CA THR A 56 3.11 4.02 4.86
C THR A 56 3.29 4.71 3.52
N GLU A 57 4.05 4.12 2.62
CA GLU A 57 4.23 4.64 1.26
C GLU A 57 3.19 4.03 0.31
N TRP A 58 2.78 2.77 0.49
CA TRP A 58 1.77 2.16 -0.37
C TRP A 58 0.33 2.58 0.02
N PRO A 59 -0.58 2.83 -0.94
CA PRO A 59 -0.47 2.69 -2.40
C PRO A 59 -0.08 3.99 -3.13
N GLY A 60 0.68 4.89 -2.51
CA GLY A 60 0.96 6.23 -3.05
C GLY A 60 2.30 6.80 -2.58
N CYS A 61 2.26 8.02 -2.05
CA CYS A 61 3.37 8.59 -1.30
C CYS A 61 3.11 8.50 0.20
N LEU A 62 4.15 8.74 1.00
CA LEU A 62 4.12 8.68 2.46
C LEU A 62 2.84 9.29 3.07
N LYS A 63 2.12 8.48 3.84
CA LYS A 63 0.99 8.90 4.67
C LYS A 63 1.21 8.53 6.13
N PRO A 64 0.86 9.41 7.08
CA PRO A 64 0.95 9.11 8.50
C PRO A 64 -0.21 8.19 8.89
N VAL A 65 0.11 7.04 9.49
CA VAL A 65 -0.86 6.08 10.01
C VAL A 65 -0.45 5.63 11.41
N ASN A 66 -1.39 5.10 12.20
CA ASN A 66 -1.03 4.44 13.44
C ASN A 66 -0.54 3.01 13.17
N ARG A 67 0.21 2.43 14.11
CA ARG A 67 0.76 1.08 14.00
C ARG A 67 -0.30 0.01 13.66
N LYS A 68 -1.48 0.09 14.28
CA LYS A 68 -2.60 -0.83 14.02
C LYS A 68 -3.04 -0.84 12.55
N ASN A 69 -3.08 0.32 11.92
CA ASN A 69 -3.49 0.46 10.52
C ASN A 69 -2.32 0.17 9.57
N PHE A 70 -1.09 0.48 9.97
CA PHE A 70 0.12 0.12 9.22
C PHE A 70 0.18 -1.39 8.92
N ASP A 71 -0.04 -2.23 9.93
CA ASP A 71 0.01 -3.70 9.77
C ASP A 71 -1.03 -4.20 8.76
N LYS A 72 -2.23 -3.58 8.74
CA LYS A 72 -3.29 -3.92 7.78
C LYS A 72 -2.94 -3.51 6.36
N ILE A 73 -2.35 -2.32 6.20
CA ILE A 73 -1.93 -1.81 4.90
C ILE A 73 -0.79 -2.68 4.35
N ALA A 74 0.16 -3.08 5.19
CA ALA A 74 1.23 -4.00 4.83
C ALA A 74 0.70 -5.37 4.35
N GLU A 75 -0.36 -5.89 4.96
CA GLU A 75 -1.02 -7.12 4.50
C GLU A 75 -1.66 -6.95 3.11
N LEU A 76 -2.32 -5.81 2.87
CA LEU A 76 -2.92 -5.50 1.57
C LEU A 76 -1.85 -5.30 0.48
N GLU A 77 -0.75 -4.62 0.80
CA GLU A 77 0.40 -4.45 -0.09
C GLU A 77 1.02 -5.80 -0.43
N LYS A 78 1.17 -6.68 0.57
CA LYS A 78 1.66 -8.04 0.35
C LYS A 78 0.76 -8.81 -0.62
N LYS A 79 -0.56 -8.78 -0.43
CA LYS A 79 -1.52 -9.42 -1.35
C LYS A 79 -1.46 -8.83 -2.76
N PHE A 80 -1.25 -7.52 -2.85
CA PHE A 80 -1.11 -6.81 -4.12
C PHE A 80 0.15 -7.26 -4.88
N LYS A 81 1.29 -7.36 -4.17
CA LYS A 81 2.56 -7.86 -4.73
C LYS A 81 2.48 -9.35 -5.09
N GLU A 82 1.88 -10.17 -4.22
CA GLU A 82 1.68 -11.60 -4.44
C GLU A 82 0.75 -11.89 -5.62
N GLY A 83 -0.25 -11.04 -5.84
CA GLY A 83 -1.15 -11.10 -7.00
C GLY A 83 -0.51 -10.64 -8.32
N GLU A 84 0.79 -10.28 -8.30
CA GLU A 84 1.54 -9.72 -9.42
C GLU A 84 0.85 -8.51 -10.06
N CYS A 85 0.19 -7.67 -9.25
CA CYS A 85 -0.41 -6.42 -9.71
C CYS A 85 0.67 -5.48 -10.22
N ALA A 86 0.62 -5.14 -11.51
CA ALA A 86 1.57 -4.23 -12.13
C ALA A 86 1.17 -2.78 -11.84
N GLU A 87 2.00 -2.04 -11.10
CA GLU A 87 1.86 -0.60 -10.92
C GLU A 87 3.24 0.05 -10.89
N GLU A 88 3.40 1.16 -11.61
CA GLU A 88 4.62 1.97 -11.50
C GLU A 88 4.63 2.67 -10.14
N PRO A 89 5.70 2.54 -9.34
CA PRO A 89 5.78 3.25 -8.08
C PRO A 89 5.73 4.76 -8.36
N PRO A 90 4.91 5.52 -7.62
CA PRO A 90 4.84 6.96 -7.80
C PRO A 90 6.19 7.61 -7.47
N THR A 91 6.52 8.69 -8.19
CA THR A 91 7.67 9.53 -7.84
C THR A 91 7.28 10.42 -6.65
N CYS A 92 7.82 10.11 -5.48
CA CYS A 92 7.52 10.82 -4.24
C CYS A 92 8.70 11.70 -3.79
N PRO A 93 8.43 12.87 -3.19
CA PRO A 93 9.48 13.65 -2.53
C PRO A 93 10.01 12.92 -1.29
N ASP A 94 11.18 13.33 -0.79
CA ASP A 94 11.77 12.75 0.42
C ASP A 94 10.75 12.71 1.58
N PRO A 95 10.54 11.54 2.19
CA PRO A 95 9.50 11.36 3.19
C PRO A 95 9.83 12.15 4.47
N PRO A 96 8.96 13.06 4.93
CA PRO A 96 9.12 13.70 6.23
C PRO A 96 8.89 12.69 7.37
N ASP A 97 9.47 12.95 8.54
CA ASP A 97 9.22 12.12 9.72
C ASP A 97 7.73 12.14 10.10
N VAL A 98 7.23 11.03 10.66
CA VAL A 98 5.89 10.98 11.24
C VAL A 98 5.99 11.18 12.75
N TYR A 99 5.06 11.92 13.34
CA TYR A 99 5.02 12.14 14.79
C TYR A 99 3.59 12.30 15.31
N CYS A 100 3.43 12.19 16.62
CA CYS A 100 2.17 12.39 17.29
C CYS A 100 1.97 13.87 17.65
N LYS A 101 0.90 14.48 17.12
CA LYS A 101 0.52 15.86 17.42
C LYS A 101 -0.94 15.91 17.83
N GLN A 102 -1.20 16.37 19.05
CA GLN A 102 -2.57 16.52 19.59
C GLN A 102 -3.37 15.21 19.51
N GLY A 103 -2.69 14.08 19.76
CA GLY A 103 -3.28 12.76 19.72
C GLY A 103 -3.50 12.20 18.31
N LEU A 104 -2.94 12.83 17.26
CA LEU A 104 -3.06 12.41 15.86
C LEU A 104 -1.68 12.24 15.20
N CYS A 105 -1.53 11.18 14.41
CA CYS A 105 -0.34 10.98 13.58
C CYS A 105 -0.33 11.96 12.41
N VAL A 106 0.76 12.72 12.30
CA VAL A 106 0.93 13.76 11.27
C VAL A 106 2.35 13.74 10.71
N LEU A 107 2.53 14.34 9.53
CA LEU A 107 3.84 14.53 8.92
C LEU A 107 4.56 15.75 9.52
N ARG A 108 5.85 15.61 9.78
CA ARG A 108 6.76 16.66 10.23
C ARG A 108 7.30 17.42 9.03
N HIS A 109 6.50 18.34 8.50
CA HIS A 109 6.97 19.25 7.47
C HIS A 109 7.99 20.24 8.07
N ARG A 110 9.15 20.43 7.44
CA ARG A 110 10.03 21.54 7.80
C ARG A 110 9.33 22.86 7.42
N PRO A 111 9.52 23.96 8.17
CA PRO A 111 9.04 25.27 7.76
C PRO A 111 9.63 25.61 6.39
N GLY A 112 8.78 25.63 5.35
CA GLY A 112 9.17 25.84 3.94
C GLY A 112 8.77 24.72 2.97
N GLU A 113 8.36 23.55 3.46
CA GLU A 113 7.99 22.39 2.61
C GLU A 113 6.47 22.24 2.40
N ALA A 114 5.67 23.00 3.13
CA ALA A 114 4.22 23.07 2.95
C ALA A 114 3.87 23.94 1.73
N GLY A 115 4.13 23.44 0.51
CA GLY A 115 3.69 24.17 -0.68
C GLY A 115 4.43 23.93 -2.00
N LYS A 116 5.08 22.79 -2.22
CA LYS A 116 5.36 22.40 -3.61
C LYS A 116 4.21 21.54 -4.12
N PRO A 117 3.26 22.09 -4.92
CA PRO A 117 2.41 21.22 -5.73
C PRO A 117 3.34 20.33 -6.56
N ALA A 118 2.99 19.05 -6.71
CA ALA A 118 3.69 18.15 -7.61
C ALA A 118 3.78 18.85 -8.97
N GLU A 119 4.99 19.30 -9.34
CA GLU A 119 5.26 19.92 -10.64
C GLU A 119 5.09 18.81 -11.68
N THR A 120 3.91 18.75 -12.29
CA THR A 120 3.67 18.05 -13.55
C THR A 120 4.61 18.66 -14.59
N SER A 121 5.70 17.96 -14.90
CA SER A 121 6.60 18.35 -15.97
C SER A 121 5.92 18.12 -17.35
N PRO A 122 6.08 19.06 -18.30
CA PRO A 122 5.57 18.95 -19.67
C PRO A 122 6.32 17.93 -20.54
#